data_AF-A0A7V4ZCP4-F1
#
_entry.id   AF-A0A7V4ZCP4-F1
#
_cell.length_a   1.000
_cell.length_b   1.000
_cell.length_c   1.000
_cell.angle_alpha   90.00
_cell.angle_beta   90.00
_cell.angle_gamma   90.00
#
_symmetry.space_group_name_H-M   'P 1'
#
loop_
_entity.id
_entity.type
_entity.pdbx_description
1 polymer ?
#
loop_
_entity_poly.entity_id
_entity_poly.type
_entity_poly.pdbx_seq_one_letter_code
_entity_poly.pdbx_strand_id
1 'polypeptide(L)'
;RMLSLFLKDINGIGPSKLNMGGMGRWMFKKMMKQHEVATLLELRQMAIDLGVKLLACQMSMDVMGIRREDLIDEVTDVVGAATYVAEANQSHITLFV
;
A
#
# COMPACT_ATOMS: atom_id res chain seq x y z
N ARG A 1 19.33 -2.01 -8.79
CA ARG A 1 19.60 -2.76 -7.54
C ARG A 1 18.72 -4.01 -7.56
N MET A 2 19.29 -5.19 -7.32
CA MET A 2 18.61 -6.47 -7.56
C MET A 2 17.28 -6.63 -6.80
N LEU A 3 17.17 -6.12 -5.56
CA LEU A 3 15.96 -6.23 -4.75
C LEU A 3 14.78 -5.36 -5.22
N SER A 4 15.06 -4.15 -5.72
CA SER A 4 14.05 -3.20 -6.23
C SER A 4 13.30 -3.78 -7.44
N LEU A 5 13.96 -4.64 -8.24
CA LEU A 5 13.33 -5.37 -9.35
C LEU A 5 12.29 -6.42 -8.90
N PHE A 6 12.32 -6.84 -7.63
CA PHE A 6 11.33 -7.76 -7.07
C PHE A 6 10.16 -7.05 -6.37
N LEU A 7 10.27 -5.74 -6.14
CA LEU A 7 9.20 -4.94 -5.54
C LEU A 7 8.10 -4.75 -6.59
N LYS A 8 6.96 -5.40 -6.35
CA LYS A 8 5.78 -5.26 -7.20
C LYS A 8 5.00 -4.04 -6.75
N ASP A 9 4.57 -3.21 -7.70
CA ASP A 9 3.56 -2.16 -7.48
C ASP A 9 2.25 -2.78 -6.95
N ILE A 10 1.35 -1.95 -6.42
CA ILE A 10 0.05 -2.34 -5.85
C ILE A 10 -0.75 -3.21 -6.82
N ASN A 11 -0.54 -3.05 -8.12
CA ASN A 11 -1.19 -3.89 -9.09
C ASN A 11 -0.87 -5.36 -8.89
N GLY A 12 0.38 -5.68 -8.56
CA GLY A 12 1.00 -6.99 -8.49
C GLY A 12 0.59 -7.84 -7.27
N ILE A 13 -0.14 -7.26 -6.32
CA ILE A 13 -0.55 -7.95 -5.09
C ILE A 13 -1.67 -8.96 -5.37
N GLY A 14 -1.59 -10.11 -4.71
CA GLY A 14 -2.62 -11.15 -4.75
C GLY A 14 -3.61 -11.01 -3.60
N PRO A 15 -4.76 -11.70 -3.67
CA PRO A 15 -5.69 -11.76 -2.55
C PRO A 15 -5.04 -12.47 -1.35
N SER A 16 -5.44 -12.09 -0.12
CA SER A 16 -4.91 -12.63 1.13
C SER A 16 -5.12 -14.15 1.27
N LYS A 17 -6.15 -14.69 0.62
CA LYS A 17 -6.43 -16.11 0.45
C LYS A 17 -6.76 -16.38 -1.01
N LEU A 18 -6.63 -17.63 -1.46
CA LEU A 18 -6.94 -18.06 -2.84
C LEU A 18 -6.07 -17.41 -3.93
N ASN A 19 -4.85 -16.97 -3.63
CA ASN A 19 -3.96 -16.36 -4.65
C ASN A 19 -3.65 -17.33 -5.80
N MET A 20 -3.50 -18.63 -5.53
CA MET A 20 -3.35 -19.69 -6.56
C MET A 20 -2.31 -19.34 -7.64
N GLY A 21 -1.10 -18.95 -7.20
CA GLY A 21 -0.03 -18.56 -8.12
C GLY A 21 -0.30 -17.29 -8.96
N GLY A 22 -1.28 -16.47 -8.57
CA GLY A 22 -1.70 -15.27 -9.29
C GLY A 22 -3.05 -15.43 -10.02
N MET A 23 -3.59 -16.64 -10.12
CA MET A 23 -4.92 -16.87 -10.71
C MET A 23 -6.03 -16.19 -9.91
N GLY A 24 -5.92 -16.20 -8.58
CA GLY A 24 -6.87 -15.52 -7.70
C GLY A 24 -6.92 -14.02 -7.94
N ARG A 25 -5.75 -13.39 -8.13
CA ARG A 25 -5.67 -11.95 -8.47
C ARG A 25 -6.45 -11.63 -9.75
N TRP A 26 -6.30 -12.45 -10.80
CA TRP A 26 -7.05 -12.26 -12.04
C TRP A 26 -8.56 -12.43 -11.85
N MET A 27 -8.97 -13.46 -11.10
CA MET A 27 -10.39 -13.72 -10.79
C MET A 27 -11.02 -12.56 -10.02
N PHE A 28 -10.37 -12.10 -8.96
CA PHE A 28 -10.85 -10.97 -8.15
C PHE A 28 -10.95 -9.68 -8.98
N LYS A 29 -9.95 -9.37 -9.81
CA LYS A 29 -10.01 -8.21 -10.72
C LYS A 29 -11.20 -8.31 -11.70
N LYS A 30 -11.50 -9.50 -12.22
CA LYS A 30 -12.65 -9.72 -13.09
C LYS A 30 -13.97 -9.51 -12.34
N MET A 31 -14.10 -10.05 -11.13
CA MET A 31 -15.29 -9.87 -10.29
C MET A 31 -15.50 -8.39 -9.93
N MET A 32 -14.47 -7.68 -9.47
CA MET A 32 -14.54 -6.25 -9.18
C MET A 32 -15.05 -5.45 -10.38
N LYS A 33 -14.50 -5.72 -11.58
CA LYS A 33 -14.96 -5.07 -12.82
C LYS A 33 -16.42 -5.38 -13.15
N GLN A 34 -16.88 -6.61 -12.92
CA GLN A 34 -18.27 -7.01 -13.17
C GLN A 34 -19.26 -6.30 -12.22
N HIS A 35 -18.82 -5.94 -11.03
CA HIS A 35 -19.60 -5.20 -10.04
C HIS A 35 -19.33 -3.70 -10.03
N GLU A 36 -18.64 -3.18 -11.07
CA GLU A 36 -18.33 -1.76 -11.22
C GLU A 36 -17.58 -1.16 -10.00
N VAL A 37 -16.79 -1.99 -9.32
CA VAL A 37 -15.96 -1.58 -8.20
C VAL A 37 -14.66 -0.99 -8.73
N ALA A 38 -14.28 0.17 -8.19
CA ALA A 38 -13.02 0.84 -8.50
C ALA A 38 -11.83 -0.10 -8.27
N THR A 39 -10.86 -0.03 -9.18
CA THR A 39 -9.61 -0.78 -9.08
C THR A 39 -8.73 -0.22 -7.96
N LEU A 40 -7.79 -1.03 -7.46
CA LEU A 40 -6.84 -0.58 -6.45
C LEU A 40 -6.02 0.65 -6.87
N LEU A 41 -5.74 0.81 -8.17
CA LEU A 41 -5.06 1.99 -8.69
C LEU A 41 -5.91 3.25 -8.57
N GLU A 42 -7.18 3.15 -8.97
CA GLU A 42 -8.14 4.25 -8.86
C GLU A 42 -8.38 4.61 -7.39
N LEU A 43 -8.47 3.62 -6.50
CA LEU A 43 -8.60 3.86 -5.06
C LEU A 43 -7.35 4.53 -4.47
N ARG A 44 -6.14 4.12 -4.87
CA ARG A 44 -4.90 4.79 -4.46
C ARG A 44 -4.88 6.25 -4.93
N GLN A 45 -5.21 6.49 -6.20
CA GLN A 45 -5.24 7.84 -6.76
C GLN A 45 -6.28 8.70 -6.03
N MET A 46 -7.47 8.16 -5.78
CA MET A 46 -8.51 8.85 -5.02
C MET A 46 -8.06 9.22 -3.60
N ALA A 47 -7.31 8.33 -2.92
CA ALA A 47 -6.75 8.65 -1.61
C ALA A 47 -5.74 9.81 -1.68
N ILE A 48 -4.87 9.82 -2.69
CA ILE A 48 -3.93 10.91 -2.96
C ILE A 48 -4.69 12.22 -3.23
N ASP A 49 -5.68 12.20 -4.11
CA ASP A 49 -6.47 13.38 -4.51
C ASP A 49 -7.27 13.96 -3.34
N LEU A 50 -7.69 13.12 -2.40
CA LEU A 50 -8.37 13.52 -1.16
C LEU A 50 -7.40 14.02 -0.07
N GLY A 51 -6.09 14.05 -0.34
CA GLY A 51 -5.08 14.55 0.59
C GLY A 51 -4.72 13.59 1.72
N VAL A 52 -4.88 12.29 1.53
CA VAL A 52 -4.42 11.29 2.50
C VAL A 52 -2.90 11.38 2.66
N LYS A 53 -2.43 11.54 3.90
CA LYS A 53 -1.00 11.52 4.22
C LYS A 53 -0.47 10.09 4.22
N LEU A 54 0.38 9.77 3.26
CA LEU A 54 1.02 8.47 3.15
C LEU A 54 2.36 8.50 3.89
N LEU A 55 2.48 7.77 5.01
CA LEU A 55 3.68 7.70 5.82
C LEU A 55 4.33 6.32 5.70
N ALA A 56 5.63 6.27 5.41
CA ALA A 56 6.38 5.02 5.32
C ALA A 56 7.06 4.68 6.66
N CYS A 57 6.95 3.43 7.11
CA CYS A 57 7.61 2.98 8.34
C CYS A 57 9.11 2.79 8.12
N GLN A 58 9.93 3.58 8.82
CA GLN A 58 11.39 3.54 8.74
C GLN A 58 11.96 2.14 9.02
N MET A 59 11.55 1.52 10.12
CA MET A 59 12.03 0.18 10.49
C MET A 59 11.71 -0.87 9.41
N SER A 60 10.51 -0.81 8.82
CA SER A 60 10.13 -1.74 7.76
C SER A 60 10.99 -1.52 6.51
N MET A 61 11.30 -0.26 6.17
CA MET A 61 12.20 0.06 5.07
C MET A 61 13.62 -0.48 5.31
N ASP A 62 14.16 -0.27 6.50
CA ASP A 62 15.51 -0.73 6.87
C ASP A 62 15.64 -2.26 6.80
N VAL A 63 14.66 -2.99 7.35
CA VAL A 63 14.63 -4.46 7.34
C VAL A 63 14.50 -5.01 5.91
N MET A 64 13.68 -4.36 5.08
CA MET A 64 13.47 -4.80 3.69
C MET A 64 14.50 -4.23 2.70
N GLY A 65 15.42 -3.35 3.15
CA GLY A 65 16.40 -2.69 2.30
C GLY A 65 15.80 -1.74 1.25
N ILE A 66 14.62 -1.19 1.53
CA ILE A 66 13.89 -0.23 0.67
C ILE A 66 14.37 1.18 0.97
N ARG A 67 14.61 1.99 -0.07
CA ARG A 67 15.00 3.40 0.09
C ARG A 67 13.87 4.33 -0.30
N ARG A 68 13.99 5.62 0.03
CA ARG A 68 12.95 6.62 -0.26
C ARG A 68 12.65 6.73 -1.75
N GLU A 69 13.67 6.59 -2.60
CA GLU A 69 13.56 6.61 -4.06
C GLU A 69 12.91 5.35 -4.66
N ASP A 70 12.72 4.29 -3.88
CA ASP A 70 11.99 3.08 -4.30
C ASP A 70 10.49 3.19 -3.99
N LEU A 71 10.05 4.25 -3.29
CA LEU A 71 8.66 4.53 -2.95
C LEU A 71 8.03 5.49 -3.98
N ILE A 72 6.70 5.53 -4.02
CA ILE A 72 5.98 6.53 -4.82
C ILE A 72 6.25 7.95 -4.29
N ASP A 73 6.15 8.94 -5.17
CA ASP A 73 6.47 10.33 -4.84
C ASP A 73 5.54 10.88 -3.75
N GLU A 74 4.29 10.41 -3.74
CA GLU A 74 3.22 10.86 -2.84
C GLU A 74 3.38 10.38 -1.39
N VAL A 75 4.39 9.55 -1.08
CA VAL A 75 4.78 9.29 0.32
C VAL A 75 5.28 10.60 0.94
N THR A 76 4.54 11.13 1.91
CA THR A 76 4.85 12.43 2.50
C THR A 76 6.12 12.37 3.33
N ASP A 77 6.26 11.36 4.19
CA ASP A 77 7.38 11.24 5.11
C ASP A 77 7.73 9.77 5.43
N VAL A 78 8.97 9.58 5.88
CA VAL A 78 9.44 8.33 6.50
C VAL A 78 9.45 8.53 8.01
N VAL A 79 8.71 7.72 8.75
CA VAL A 79 8.45 7.92 10.17
C VAL A 79 8.71 6.66 10.99
N GLY A 80 8.99 6.86 12.28
CA GLY A 80 9.11 5.78 13.26
C GLY A 80 7.77 5.45 13.94
N ALA A 81 7.77 4.38 14.74
CA ALA A 81 6.59 3.93 15.48
C ALA A 81 6.05 5.01 16.46
N ALA A 82 6.92 5.83 17.05
CA ALA A 82 6.50 6.91 17.95
C ALA A 82 5.60 7.93 17.26
N THR A 83 5.92 8.32 16.03
CA THR A 83 5.10 9.24 15.22
C THR A 83 3.74 8.60 14.90
N TYR A 84 3.72 7.33 14.50
CA TYR A 84 2.46 6.61 14.27
C TYR A 84 1.57 6.60 15.53
N VAL A 85 2.14 6.32 16.71
CA VAL A 85 1.39 6.31 17.97
C VAL A 85 0.85 7.71 18.31
N ALA A 86 1.62 8.77 18.06
CA ALA A 86 1.16 10.14 18.28
C ALA A 86 -0.03 10.52 17.37
N GLU A 87 0.06 10.21 16.08
CA GLU A 87 -1.02 10.43 15.09
C GLU A 87 -2.27 9.59 15.43
N ALA A 88 -2.08 8.32 15.80
CA ALA A 88 -3.16 7.42 16.20
C ALA A 88 -3.87 7.90 17.46
N ASN A 89 -3.12 8.42 18.44
CA ASN A 89 -3.69 8.97 19.68
C ASN A 89 -4.52 10.25 19.44
N GLN A 90 -4.24 11.00 18.38
CA GLN A 90 -5.03 12.16 17.97
C GLN A 90 -6.20 11.80 17.04
N SER A 91 -6.24 10.57 16.52
CA SER A 91 -7.25 10.11 15.59
C SER A 91 -8.50 9.60 16.30
N HIS A 92 -9.68 9.94 15.78
CA HIS A 92 -10.95 9.44 16.32
C HIS A 92 -11.13 7.92 16.12
N ILE A 93 -10.58 7.38 15.02
CA ILE A 93 -10.64 5.96 14.67
C ILE A 93 -9.26 5.55 14.18
N THR A 94 -8.76 4.43 14.70
CA THR A 94 -7.51 3.79 14.25
C THR A 94 -7.81 2.34 13.89
N LEU A 95 -7.35 1.89 12.72
CA LEU A 95 -7.52 0.52 12.22
C LEU A 95 -6.16 -0.12 11.97
N PHE A 96 -6.06 -1.43 12.25
CA PHE A 96 -4.94 -2.27 11.82
C PHE A 96 -5.47 -3.26 10.78
N VAL A 97 -4.93 -3.20 9.56
CA VAL A 97 -5.44 -3.89 8.35
C VAL A 97 -4.41 -4.86 7.80
#